data_AF-A0A6L7SQU9-F1
#
_entry.id   AF-A0A6L7SQU9-F1
#
_cell.length_a   1.000
_cell.length_b   1.000
_cell.length_c   1.000
_cell.angle_alpha   90.00
_cell.angle_beta   90.00
_cell.angle_gamma   90.00
#
_symmetry.space_group_name_H-M   'P 1'
#
loop_
_entity.id
_entity.type
_entity.pdbx_description
1 polymer ?
#
loop_
_entity_poly.entity_id
_entity_poly.type
_entity_poly.pdbx_seq_one_letter_code
_entity_poly.pdbx_strand_id
1 'polypeptide(L)' 'LFDGVDERQVAKALELAANRSETGQFQYIVTLNSDVLPTGVLKNNLDLNDFVIPTRLTDATDDGGLFGIRFSD' A
#
# COMPACT_ATOMS: atom_id res chain seq x y z
N LEU A 1 -13.00 15.22 12.95
CA LEU A 1 -11.56 14.91 12.82
C LEU A 1 -11.47 13.40 12.92
N PHE A 2 -11.25 12.69 11.81
CA PHE A 2 -10.98 11.25 11.91
C PHE A 2 -9.66 11.11 12.65
N ASP A 3 -9.65 10.42 13.79
CA ASP A 3 -8.41 10.13 14.50
C ASP A 3 -7.54 9.30 13.57
N GLY A 4 -6.35 9.81 13.25
CA GLY A 4 -5.47 9.16 12.29
C GLY A 4 -5.14 7.74 12.76
N VAL A 5 -5.19 6.77 11.86
CA VAL A 5 -4.70 5.43 12.19
C VAL A 5 -3.20 5.54 12.42
N ASP A 6 -2.75 5.19 13.63
CA ASP A 6 -1.34 5.20 14.00
C ASP A 6 -0.52 4.33 13.01
N GLU A 7 0.64 4.83 12.59
CA GLU A 7 1.53 4.20 11.61
C GLU A 7 1.85 2.73 11.96
N ARG A 8 1.94 2.39 13.25
CA ARG A 8 2.22 1.02 13.71
C ARG A 8 1.03 0.09 13.48
N GLN A 9 -0.20 0.61 13.42
CA GLN A 9 -1.37 -0.18 13.06
C GLN A 9 -1.36 -0.50 11.57
N VAL A 10 -1.00 0.47 10.72
CA VAL A 10 -0.82 0.25 9.27
C VAL A 10 0.27 -0.79 9.04
N ALA A 11 1.42 -0.66 9.71
CA ALA A 11 2.53 -1.61 9.61
C ALA A 11 2.08 -3.05 9.95
N LYS A 12 1.41 -3.23 11.10
CA LYS A 12 0.89 -4.54 11.53
C LYS A 12 -0.11 -5.15 10.55
N ALA A 13 -0.97 -4.33 9.96
CA ALA A 13 -1.94 -4.79 8.97
C ALA A 13 -1.24 -5.31 7.71
N LEU A 14 -0.19 -4.60 7.24
CA LEU A 14 0.59 -5.00 6.07
C LEU A 14 1.44 -6.25 6.33
N GLU A 15 2.07 -6.37 7.51
CA GLU A 15 2.77 -7.59 7.92
C GLU A 15 1.84 -8.80 7.95
N LEU A 16 0.64 -8.63 8.52
CA LEU A 16 -0.37 -9.68 8.56
C LEU A 16 -0.84 -10.05 7.15
N ALA A 17 -1.10 -9.06 6.29
CA ALA A 17 -1.51 -9.29 4.92
C ALA A 17 -0.45 -10.05 4.13
N ALA A 18 0.83 -9.66 4.23
CA ALA A 18 1.94 -10.35 3.59
C ALA A 18 1.99 -11.82 4.02
N ASN A 19 2.02 -12.08 5.33
CA ASN A 19 2.06 -13.46 5.86
C ASN A 19 0.84 -14.30 5.47
N ARG A 20 -0.36 -13.72 5.53
CA ARG A 20 -1.61 -14.42 5.17
C ARG A 20 -1.69 -14.70 3.68
N SER A 21 -1.27 -13.75 2.84
CA SER A 21 -1.28 -13.91 1.38
C SER A 21 -0.33 -15.02 0.93
N GLU A 22 0.87 -15.08 1.51
CA GLU A 22 1.86 -16.13 1.25
C GLU A 22 1.35 -17.50 1.72
N THR A 23 0.91 -17.61 2.97
CA THR A 23 0.44 -18.88 3.55
C THR A 23 -0.87 -19.38 2.93
N GLY A 24 -1.75 -18.46 2.54
CA GLY A 24 -3.05 -18.75 1.95
C GLY A 24 -3.06 -18.85 0.44
N GLN A 25 -1.92 -18.66 -0.23
CA GLN A 25 -1.76 -18.71 -1.69
C GLN A 25 -2.75 -17.79 -2.44
N PHE A 26 -2.91 -16.56 -1.94
CA PHE A 26 -3.74 -15.54 -2.58
C PHE A 26 -2.98 -14.22 -2.70
N GLN A 27 -3.42 -13.33 -3.59
CA GLN A 27 -2.85 -12.00 -3.71
C GLN A 27 -3.66 -11.00 -2.87
N TYR A 28 -2.98 -10.21 -2.04
CA TYR A 28 -3.57 -9.08 -1.35
C TYR A 28 -3.10 -7.78 -2.00
N ILE A 29 -4.06 -6.95 -2.47
CA ILE A 29 -3.80 -5.65 -3.07
C ILE A 29 -4.52 -4.59 -2.24
N VAL A 30 -3.80 -3.53 -1.90
CA VAL A 30 -4.35 -2.38 -1.15
C VAL A 30 -3.88 -1.08 -1.78
N THR A 31 -4.76 -0.09 -1.81
CA THR A 31 -4.43 1.29 -2.17
C THR A 31 -4.15 2.07 -0.89
N LEU A 32 -2.97 2.68 -0.80
CA LEU A 32 -2.55 3.50 0.33
C LEU A 32 -2.08 4.85 -0.20
N ASN A 33 -2.39 5.91 0.54
CA ASN A 33 -1.76 7.19 0.28
C ASN A 33 -0.26 7.09 0.60
N SER A 34 0.56 7.80 -0.16
CA SER A 34 2.02 7.74 0.01
C SER A 34 2.51 8.29 1.35
N ASP A 35 1.74 9.16 2.00
CA ASP A 35 2.06 9.77 3.30
C ASP A 35 1.76 8.86 4.50
N VAL A 36 1.00 7.77 4.32
CA VAL A 36 0.69 6.80 5.38
C VAL A 36 1.54 5.53 5.30
N LEU A 37 2.50 5.47 4.37
CA LEU A 37 3.38 4.33 4.17
C LEU A 37 4.30 4.18 5.40
N PRO A 38 4.25 3.07 6.14
CA PRO A 38 4.91 2.95 7.44
C PRO A 38 6.39 2.59 7.28
N THR A 39 7.21 3.53 6.81
CA THR A 39 8.63 3.30 6.54
C THR A 39 9.44 3.19 7.83
N GLY A 40 10.20 2.10 7.99
CA GLY A 40 11.14 1.94 9.12
C GLY A 40 10.54 1.39 10.42
N VAL A 41 9.24 1.07 10.45
CA VAL A 41 8.58 0.40 11.59
C VAL A 41 8.18 -1.05 11.31
N LEU A 42 8.44 -1.52 10.09
CA LEU A 42 8.17 -2.89 9.65
C LEU A 42 9.20 -3.87 10.23
N LYS A 43 8.73 -5.05 10.57
CA LYS A 43 9.52 -6.15 11.10
C LYS A 43 9.85 -7.17 10.01
N ASN A 44 10.69 -8.14 10.38
CA ASN A 44 11.00 -9.32 9.56
C ASN A 44 11.70 -9.02 8.22
N ASN A 45 12.44 -7.91 8.12
CA ASN A 45 13.08 -7.44 6.89
C ASN A 45 12.08 -7.28 5.72
N LEU A 46 10.80 -7.03 6.02
CA LEU A 46 9.82 -6.70 4.99
C LEU A 46 10.15 -5.30 4.46
N ASP A 47 10.64 -5.22 3.23
CA ASP A 47 10.74 -3.95 2.50
C ASP A 47 9.47 -3.77 1.68
N LEU A 48 8.61 -2.81 2.06
CA LEU A 48 7.39 -2.54 1.30
C LEU A 48 7.69 -2.09 -0.13
N ASN A 49 8.87 -1.51 -0.40
CA ASN A 49 9.24 -1.07 -1.73
C ASN A 49 9.26 -2.24 -2.74
N ASP A 50 9.50 -3.47 -2.28
CA ASP A 50 9.46 -4.67 -3.12
C ASP A 50 8.04 -5.02 -3.60
N PHE A 51 7.01 -4.49 -2.93
CA PHE A 51 5.59 -4.77 -3.22
C PHE A 51 4.87 -3.59 -3.88
N VAL A 52 5.51 -2.42 -3.95
CA VAL A 52 4.92 -1.23 -4.56
C VAL A 52 4.92 -1.38 -6.08
N ILE A 53 3.73 -1.49 -6.67
CA ILE A 53 3.57 -1.52 -8.12
C ILE A 53 3.91 -0.14 -8.73
N PRO A 54 4.43 -0.04 -9.98
CA PRO A 54 4.76 1.26 -10.59
C PRO A 54 3.56 2.19 -10.77
N THR A 55 2.37 1.63 -10.98
CA THR A 55 1.12 2.38 -11.16
C THR A 55 0.80 3.22 -9.93
N ARG A 56 0.52 4.51 -10.14
CA ARG A 56 0.19 5.47 -9.08
C ARG A 56 -1.20 6.05 -9.29
N LEU A 57 -2.04 5.98 -8.27
CA LEU A 57 -3.33 6.67 -8.26
C LEU A 57 -3.08 8.10 -7.79
N THR A 58 -3.23 9.08 -8.66
CA THR A 58 -3.10 10.50 -8.30
C THR A 58 -4.10 11.33 -9.08
N ASP A 59 -4.58 12.40 -8.44
CA ASP A 59 -5.39 13.45 -9.03
C ASP A 59 -4.55 14.69 -9.40
N ALA A 60 -3.24 14.66 -9.13
CA ALA A 60 -2.31 15.76 -9.40
C ALA A 60 -1.85 15.83 -10.87
N THR A 61 -2.04 14.76 -11.63
CA THR A 61 -1.60 14.65 -13.02
C THR A 61 -2.73 14.09 -13.89
N ASP A 62 -2.71 14.44 -15.18
CA ASP A 62 -3.72 14.00 -16.15
C ASP A 62 -3.61 12.50 -16.51
N ASP A 63 -2.53 11.82 -16.09
CA ASP A 63 -2.23 10.39 -16.32
C ASP A 63 -2.46 9.48 -15.10
N GLY A 64 -2.93 10.02 -13.97
CA GLY A 64 -3.38 9.22 -12.83
C GLY A 64 -4.88 8.87 -12.93
N GLY A 65 -5.32 7.73 -12.36
CA GLY A 65 -6.77 7.56 -12.19
C GLY A 65 -7.30 6.29 -11.52
N LEU A 66 -8.41 6.41 -10.78
CA LEU A 66 -9.35 5.30 -10.53
C LEU A 66 -10.79 5.83 -10.36
N PHE A 67 -11.74 5.15 -11.00
CA PHE A 67 -13.15 5.55 -11.28
C PHE A 67 -13.35 6.65 -12.34
N GLY A 68 -12.43 6.69 -13.32
CA GLY A 68 -12.48 7.60 -14.47
C GLY A 68 -12.03 7.05 -15.83
N ILE A 69 -11.05 6.15 -16.05
CA ILE A 69 -9.76 5.72 -15.45
C ILE A 69 -8.74 5.95 -16.59
N ARG A 70 -7.47 6.37 -16.38
CA ARG A 70 -6.37 5.97 -17.29
C ARG A 70 -5.00 5.86 -16.61
N PHE A 71 -4.21 4.95 -17.16
CA PHE A 71 -2.76 4.81 -17.06
C PHE A 71 -2.30 4.40 -18.47
N SER A 72 -1.21 4.94 -19.01
CA SER A 72 -0.66 4.46 -20.28
C SER A 72 0.86 4.44 -20.24
N ASP A 73 1.38 3.25 -20.53
CA ASP A 73 2.75 2.72 -20.66
C ASP A 73 3.80 3.06 -19.58
#